data_AF-A0A2N3BSY2-F1
#
_entry.id   AF-A0A2N3BSY2-F1
#
_cell.length_a   1.000
_cell.length_b   1.000
_cell.length_c   1.000
_cell.angle_alpha   90.00
_cell.angle_beta   90.00
_cell.angle_gamma   90.00
#
_symmetry.space_group_name_H-M   'P 1'
#
loop_
_entity.id
_entity.type
_entity.pdbx_description
1 polymer ?
#
loop_
_entity_poly.entity_id
_entity_poly.type
_entity_poly.pdbx_seq_one_letter_code
_entity_poly.pdbx_strand_id
1 'polypeptide(L)'
;MRRALRLLAAVLLSGFASPSVGQTIFDGPSVESAEFRVDLRPRGEDRFAIRLTDKTTGRQVDYEFDGEGANDPEPFLIVEGRYCDTSVILLTIEFPWRHSLPQYSRVLDTYAFRRSDLAYIDMTAGPVTDIAMRDRSQIETEDMPMQPPILVECISDGPFRFEVKTMD
;
A
#
# COMPACT_ATOMS: atom_id res chain seq x y z
N MET A 1 5.58 26.98 61.36
CA MET A 1 4.77 25.86 60.82
C MET A 1 4.04 26.31 59.57
N ARG A 2 4.51 25.93 58.37
CA ARG A 2 3.78 26.05 57.07
C ARG A 2 4.57 25.36 55.94
N ARG A 3 3.84 24.58 55.13
CA ARG A 3 4.16 24.00 53.80
C ARG A 3 5.09 22.77 53.82
N ALA A 4 4.60 21.53 53.73
CA ALA A 4 3.90 20.86 52.63
C ALA A 4 4.68 20.90 51.31
N LEU A 5 5.55 19.91 51.09
CA LEU A 5 6.09 19.58 49.77
C LEU A 5 5.39 18.30 49.27
N ARG A 6 4.60 18.47 48.20
CA ARG A 6 3.84 17.42 47.52
C ARG A 6 4.79 16.58 46.67
N LEU A 7 4.66 15.25 46.76
CA LEU A 7 5.25 14.31 45.81
C LEU A 7 4.73 14.61 44.40
N LEU A 8 5.63 14.86 43.45
CA LEU A 8 5.31 14.78 42.02
C LEU A 8 5.29 13.30 41.62
N ALA A 9 4.10 12.78 41.35
CA ALA A 9 3.93 11.55 40.58
C ALA A 9 4.13 11.91 39.10
N ALA A 10 5.27 11.51 38.53
CA ALA A 10 5.49 11.55 37.10
C ALA A 10 4.66 10.42 36.47
N VAL A 11 3.50 10.76 35.92
CA VAL A 11 2.73 9.85 35.08
C VAL A 11 3.45 9.79 33.72
N LEU A 12 4.22 8.72 33.52
CA LEU A 12 4.70 8.31 32.21
C LEU A 12 3.47 7.92 31.38
N LEU A 13 3.00 8.84 30.54
CA LEU A 13 2.06 8.54 29.46
C LEU A 13 2.80 7.71 28.42
N SER A 14 2.78 6.38 28.59
CA SER A 14 2.99 5.44 27.51
C SER A 14 1.84 5.60 26.53
N GLY A 15 2.04 6.48 25.54
CA GLY A 15 1.16 6.62 24.40
C GLY A 15 1.22 5.35 23.57
N PHE A 16 0.33 4.40 23.86
CA PHE A 16 -0.05 3.41 22.87
C PHE A 16 -0.72 4.18 21.74
N ALA A 17 -0.07 4.23 20.57
CA ALA A 17 -0.72 4.64 19.35
C ALA A 17 -1.83 3.63 19.08
N SER A 18 -3.05 3.95 19.51
CA SER A 18 -4.24 3.23 19.06
C SER A 18 -4.27 3.34 17.54
N PRO A 19 -4.35 2.24 16.78
CA PRO A 19 -4.66 2.35 15.36
C PRO A 19 -6.00 3.06 15.27
N SER A 20 -6.04 4.20 14.58
CA SER A 20 -7.30 4.83 14.22
C SER A 20 -8.03 3.82 13.33
N VAL A 21 -9.07 3.17 13.88
CA VAL A 21 -9.95 2.31 13.10
C VAL A 21 -10.85 3.24 12.28
N GLY A 22 -10.27 3.88 11.26
CA GLY A 22 -11.02 4.55 10.23
C GLY A 22 -11.66 3.51 9.32
N GLN A 23 -12.95 3.66 9.05
CA GLN A 23 -13.59 2.86 8.02
C GLN A 23 -12.95 3.21 6.66
N THR A 24 -12.58 2.19 5.90
CA THR A 24 -12.18 2.37 4.50
C THR A 24 -13.44 2.41 3.64
N ILE A 25 -13.53 3.40 2.74
CA ILE A 25 -14.69 3.63 1.87
C ILE A 25 -14.23 3.49 0.42
N PHE A 26 -14.92 2.67 -0.35
CA PHE A 26 -14.75 2.52 -1.79
C PHE A 26 -15.95 3.18 -2.48
N ASP A 27 -15.69 4.11 -3.41
CA ASP A 27 -16.71 4.83 -4.16
C ASP A 27 -16.26 5.00 -5.62
N GLY A 28 -16.73 4.10 -6.47
CA GLY A 28 -16.33 4.00 -7.88
C GLY A 28 -14.80 3.99 -8.03
N PRO A 29 -14.20 4.97 -8.73
CA PRO A 29 -12.77 5.02 -8.95
C PRO A 29 -11.97 5.56 -7.74
N SER A 30 -12.58 5.68 -6.56
CA SER A 30 -11.92 6.26 -5.39
C SER A 30 -11.95 5.35 -4.17
N VAL A 31 -10.88 5.39 -3.38
CA VAL A 31 -10.79 4.73 -2.09
C VAL A 31 -10.25 5.69 -1.04
N GLU A 32 -10.86 5.67 0.14
CA GLU A 32 -10.55 6.59 1.23
C GLU A 32 -10.36 5.85 2.55
N SER A 33 -9.26 6.13 3.24
CA SER A 33 -9.01 5.76 4.64
C SER A 33 -9.17 6.99 5.56
N ALA A 34 -8.88 6.85 6.85
CA ALA A 34 -8.87 7.98 7.77
C ALA A 34 -7.92 9.09 7.30
N GLU A 35 -6.74 8.72 6.82
CA GLU A 35 -5.64 9.64 6.54
C GLU A 35 -5.42 9.90 5.05
N PHE A 36 -5.84 8.98 4.19
CA PHE A 36 -5.55 9.05 2.76
C PHE A 36 -6.82 8.99 1.92
N ARG A 37 -6.79 9.68 0.79
CA ARG A 37 -7.72 9.48 -0.31
C ARG A 37 -6.94 9.19 -1.57
N VAL A 38 -7.39 8.20 -2.33
CA VAL A 38 -6.87 7.87 -3.64
C VAL A 38 -7.99 8.01 -4.66
N ASP A 39 -7.71 8.73 -5.76
CA ASP A 39 -8.58 8.75 -6.94
C ASP A 39 -7.84 8.12 -8.13
N LEU A 40 -8.47 7.17 -8.79
CA LEU A 40 -8.06 6.62 -10.07
C LEU A 40 -8.70 7.42 -11.20
N ARG A 41 -7.91 7.81 -12.19
CA ARG A 41 -8.36 8.72 -13.24
C ARG A 41 -7.93 8.21 -14.61
N PRO A 42 -8.86 7.76 -15.47
CA PRO A 42 -8.53 7.47 -16.86
C PRO A 42 -7.88 8.69 -17.55
N ARG A 43 -6.85 8.45 -18.37
CA ARG A 43 -6.09 9.45 -19.12
C ARG A 43 -6.02 9.06 -20.60
N GLY A 44 -7.09 9.31 -21.34
CA GLY A 44 -7.17 8.93 -22.74
C GLY A 44 -7.40 7.43 -22.91
N GLU A 45 -6.88 6.86 -23.99
CA GLU A 45 -7.18 5.49 -24.42
C GLU A 45 -6.23 4.42 -23.85
N ASP A 46 -5.04 4.81 -23.39
CA ASP A 46 -3.94 3.89 -23.01
C ASP A 46 -3.26 4.21 -21.67
N ARG A 47 -3.75 5.19 -20.91
CA ARG A 47 -3.15 5.60 -19.63
C ARG A 47 -4.19 5.85 -18.55
N PHE A 48 -3.72 5.81 -17.31
CA PHE A 48 -4.47 6.28 -16.16
C PHE A 48 -3.53 6.98 -15.17
N ALA A 49 -4.14 7.67 -14.20
CA ALA A 49 -3.40 8.33 -13.15
C ALA A 49 -3.92 7.92 -11.76
N ILE A 50 -2.99 7.79 -10.82
CA ILE A 50 -3.25 7.57 -9.40
C ILE A 50 -2.97 8.89 -8.70
N ARG A 51 -4.03 9.55 -8.20
CA ARG A 51 -3.89 10.73 -7.38
C ARG A 51 -4.01 10.37 -5.90
N LEU A 52 -2.95 10.62 -5.14
CA LEU A 52 -2.93 10.46 -3.69
C LEU A 52 -3.11 11.81 -3.01
N THR A 53 -3.98 11.85 -2.00
CA THR A 53 -4.20 12.99 -1.12
C THR A 53 -3.97 12.57 0.32
N ASP A 54 -3.03 13.25 0.99
CA ASP A 54 -2.91 13.21 2.44
C ASP A 54 -3.94 14.17 3.05
N LYS A 55 -4.92 13.64 3.78
CA LYS A 55 -6.03 14.40 4.37
C LYS A 55 -5.61 15.21 5.59
N THR A 56 -4.48 14.89 6.19
CA THR A 56 -3.94 15.56 7.38
C THR A 56 -3.18 16.82 6.98
N THR A 57 -2.36 16.74 5.93
CA THR A 57 -1.56 17.88 5.44
C THR A 57 -2.21 18.63 4.27
N GLY A 58 -3.19 18.01 3.60
CA GLY A 58 -3.78 18.50 2.35
C GLY A 58 -2.87 18.31 1.13
N ARG A 59 -1.71 17.64 1.28
CA ARG A 59 -0.77 17.40 0.20
C ARG A 59 -1.39 16.47 -0.85
N GLN A 60 -1.15 16.79 -2.13
CA GLN A 60 -1.58 15.98 -3.25
C GLN A 60 -0.40 15.65 -4.16
N VAL A 61 -0.35 14.41 -4.64
CA VAL A 61 0.61 13.94 -5.65
C VAL A 61 -0.14 13.12 -6.69
N ASP A 62 0.27 13.23 -7.96
CA ASP A 62 -0.35 12.58 -9.10
C ASP A 62 0.72 11.81 -9.87
N TYR A 63 0.48 10.52 -10.14
CA TYR A 63 1.37 9.65 -10.92
C TYR A 63 0.59 9.09 -12.10
N GLU A 64 1.22 9.12 -13.28
CA GLU A 64 0.63 8.59 -14.50
C GLU A 64 1.31 7.28 -14.87
N PHE A 65 0.51 6.31 -15.29
CA PHE A 65 0.96 4.97 -15.66
C PHE A 65 0.35 4.57 -17.00
N ASP A 66 1.12 3.79 -17.75
CA ASP A 66 0.62 3.09 -18.93
C ASP A 66 -0.39 2.03 -18.50
N GLY A 67 -1.46 1.89 -19.27
CA GLY A 67 -2.45 0.85 -19.09
C GLY A 67 -2.45 -0.12 -20.27
N GLU A 68 -3.15 -1.23 -20.11
CA GLU A 68 -3.12 -2.35 -21.06
C GLU A 68 -4.47 -2.56 -21.78
N GLY A 69 -5.25 -1.49 -21.99
CA GLY A 69 -6.56 -1.59 -22.65
C GLY A 69 -7.54 -0.54 -22.16
N ALA A 70 -8.77 -0.91 -21.82
CA ALA A 70 -9.69 0.00 -21.15
C ALA A 70 -9.09 0.42 -19.80
N ASN A 71 -8.82 1.72 -19.62
CA ASN A 71 -8.07 2.24 -18.46
C ASN A 71 -9.01 2.83 -17.41
N ASP A 72 -10.03 2.06 -17.09
CA ASP A 72 -10.97 2.27 -16.00
C ASP A 72 -10.62 1.35 -14.82
N PRO A 73 -9.44 1.53 -14.16
CA PRO A 73 -9.12 0.74 -13.00
C PRO A 73 -10.01 1.13 -11.83
N GLU A 74 -10.32 0.14 -11.00
CA GLU A 74 -11.08 0.30 -9.78
C GLU A 74 -10.20 -0.06 -8.57
N PRO A 75 -10.32 0.66 -7.45
CA PRO A 75 -9.60 0.31 -6.24
C PRO A 75 -10.16 -0.98 -5.66
N PHE A 76 -9.27 -1.96 -5.43
CA PHE A 76 -9.63 -3.26 -4.85
C PHE A 76 -9.29 -3.33 -3.36
N LEU A 77 -8.11 -2.84 -2.97
CA LEU A 77 -7.62 -2.89 -1.60
C LEU A 77 -6.66 -1.73 -1.31
N ILE A 78 -6.70 -1.20 -0.09
CA ILE A 78 -5.67 -0.31 0.44
C ILE A 78 -5.16 -0.86 1.77
N VAL A 79 -3.83 -0.93 1.91
CA VAL A 79 -3.17 -1.39 3.14
C VAL A 79 -2.09 -0.39 3.54
N GLU A 80 -2.06 -0.05 4.81
CA GLU A 80 -0.99 0.75 5.40
C GLU A 80 -0.08 -0.18 6.22
N GLY A 81 1.23 -0.05 6.04
CA GLY A 81 2.20 -0.94 6.67
C GLY A 81 3.58 -0.31 6.82
N ARG A 82 4.54 -1.10 7.28
CA ARG A 82 5.95 -0.71 7.38
C ARG A 82 6.84 -1.85 6.87
N TYR A 83 7.70 -1.53 5.90
CA TYR A 83 8.62 -2.47 5.25
C TYR A 83 10.00 -1.84 5.11
N CYS A 84 11.06 -2.57 5.44
CA CYS A 84 12.44 -2.06 5.36
C CYS A 84 12.60 -0.68 6.03
N ASP A 85 12.06 -0.55 7.25
CA ASP A 85 11.97 0.71 8.01
C ASP A 85 11.22 1.88 7.37
N THR A 86 10.55 1.65 6.25
CA THR A 86 9.77 2.64 5.53
C THR A 86 8.27 2.41 5.77
N SER A 87 7.54 3.44 6.20
CA SER A 87 6.08 3.40 6.27
C SER A 87 5.49 3.59 4.87
N VAL A 88 4.57 2.71 4.48
CA VAL A 88 4.13 2.50 3.09
C VAL A 88 2.62 2.39 3.02
N ILE A 89 2.06 2.92 1.94
CA ILE A 89 0.69 2.73 1.50
C ILE A 89 0.74 1.82 0.28
N LEU A 90 -0.02 0.74 0.32
CA LEU A 90 -0.17 -0.20 -0.78
C LEU A 90 -1.57 -0.04 -1.34
N LEU A 91 -1.65 0.25 -2.62
CA LEU A 91 -2.90 0.34 -3.35
C LEU A 91 -2.94 -0.79 -4.36
N THR A 92 -3.88 -1.72 -4.17
CA THR A 92 -4.21 -2.73 -5.18
C THR A 92 -5.38 -2.24 -6.00
N ILE A 93 -5.22 -2.28 -7.32
CA ILE A 93 -6.25 -1.95 -8.29
C ILE A 93 -6.60 -3.18 -9.11
N GLU A 94 -7.81 -3.20 -9.63
CA GLU A 94 -8.26 -4.17 -10.62
C GLU A 94 -8.72 -3.46 -11.90
N PHE A 95 -8.68 -4.19 -13.01
CA PHE A 95 -9.23 -3.74 -14.28
C PHE A 95 -10.42 -4.64 -14.62
N PRO A 96 -11.67 -4.19 -14.46
CA PRO A 96 -12.84 -5.05 -14.57
C PRO A 96 -12.94 -5.84 -15.88
N TRP A 97 -12.49 -5.25 -17.00
CA TRP A 97 -12.47 -5.91 -18.31
C TRP A 97 -11.57 -7.15 -18.36
N ARG A 98 -10.47 -7.21 -17.57
CA ARG A 98 -9.55 -8.34 -17.51
C ARG A 98 -10.25 -9.62 -17.06
N HIS A 99 -11.29 -9.51 -16.22
CA HIS A 99 -12.06 -10.66 -15.74
C HIS A 99 -12.85 -11.39 -16.84
N SER A 100 -13.07 -10.73 -17.98
CA SER A 100 -13.74 -11.34 -19.13
C SER A 100 -12.80 -12.16 -20.02
N LEU A 101 -11.49 -12.15 -19.75
CA LEU A 101 -10.47 -12.78 -20.56
C LEU A 101 -9.71 -13.85 -19.74
N PRO A 102 -9.77 -15.14 -20.13
CA PRO A 102 -9.16 -16.22 -19.35
C PRO A 102 -7.67 -16.05 -19.05
N GLN A 103 -6.92 -15.43 -19.97
CA GLN A 103 -5.48 -15.20 -19.83
C GLN A 103 -5.12 -14.13 -18.78
N TYR A 104 -6.08 -13.30 -18.36
CA TYR A 104 -5.88 -12.25 -17.34
C TYR A 104 -6.67 -12.52 -16.06
N SER A 105 -7.25 -13.73 -15.92
CA SER A 105 -8.07 -14.07 -14.77
C SER A 105 -7.26 -13.93 -13.49
N ARG A 106 -7.67 -12.99 -12.62
CA ARG A 106 -7.11 -12.73 -11.29
C ARG A 106 -5.75 -12.02 -11.25
N VAL A 107 -5.35 -11.29 -12.29
CA VAL A 107 -4.18 -10.41 -12.21
C VAL A 107 -4.60 -9.04 -11.69
N LEU A 108 -4.14 -8.70 -10.49
CA LEU A 108 -4.26 -7.37 -9.89
C LEU A 108 -2.92 -6.65 -9.89
N ASP A 109 -2.96 -5.33 -9.92
CA ASP A 109 -1.76 -4.51 -9.87
C ASP A 109 -1.68 -3.84 -8.49
N THR A 110 -0.55 -3.98 -7.79
CA THR A 110 -0.31 -3.37 -6.48
C THR A 110 0.80 -2.34 -6.57
N TYR A 111 0.48 -1.11 -6.20
CA TYR A 111 1.36 0.05 -6.20
C TYR A 111 1.79 0.39 -4.78
N ALA A 112 3.08 0.61 -4.57
CA ALA A 112 3.63 1.03 -3.29
C ALA A 112 3.99 2.52 -3.29
N PHE A 113 3.54 3.22 -2.25
CA PHE A 113 3.84 4.64 -2.03
C PHE A 113 4.41 4.85 -0.63
N ARG A 114 5.42 5.71 -0.50
CA ARG A 114 5.97 6.10 0.79
C ARG A 114 5.01 7.04 1.51
N ARG A 115 4.65 6.73 2.76
CA ARG A 115 3.66 7.50 3.52
C ARG A 115 4.09 8.94 3.82
N SER A 116 5.38 9.19 4.01
CA SER A 116 5.89 10.51 4.45
C SER A 116 5.77 11.62 3.40
N ASP A 117 5.86 11.25 2.12
CA ASP A 117 5.91 12.20 1.01
C ASP A 117 5.06 11.78 -0.20
N LEU A 118 4.33 10.66 -0.09
CA LEU A 118 3.56 10.03 -1.16
C LEU A 118 4.43 9.68 -2.37
N ALA A 119 5.74 9.46 -2.17
CA ALA A 119 6.65 9.07 -3.26
C ALA A 119 6.29 7.67 -3.77
N TYR A 120 6.13 7.51 -5.09
CA TYR A 120 6.05 6.19 -5.71
C TYR A 120 7.33 5.39 -5.43
N ILE A 121 7.16 4.13 -5.05
CA ILE A 121 8.26 3.21 -4.74
C ILE A 121 8.39 2.20 -5.87
N ASP A 122 7.37 1.36 -6.06
CA ASP A 122 7.39 0.26 -7.02
C ASP A 122 5.98 -0.29 -7.29
N MET A 123 5.85 -1.14 -8.31
CA MET A 123 4.60 -1.81 -8.71
C MET A 123 4.86 -3.28 -9.04
N THR A 124 3.87 -4.11 -8.74
CA THR A 124 3.88 -5.54 -9.04
C THR A 124 2.50 -6.00 -9.48
N ALA A 125 2.43 -7.06 -10.29
CA ALA A 125 1.20 -7.69 -10.71
C ALA A 125 1.11 -9.14 -10.19
N GLY A 126 -0.06 -9.57 -9.73
CA GLY A 126 -0.28 -10.93 -9.22
C GLY A 126 -1.69 -11.13 -8.63
N PRO A 127 -2.03 -12.35 -8.17
CA PRO A 127 -3.33 -12.62 -7.58
C PRO A 127 -3.45 -12.12 -6.13
N VAL A 128 -4.69 -11.81 -5.73
CA VAL A 128 -5.07 -11.26 -4.41
C VAL A 128 -4.44 -11.99 -3.22
N THR A 129 -4.27 -13.31 -3.33
CA THR A 129 -3.85 -14.21 -2.25
C THR A 129 -2.35 -14.21 -2.00
N ASP A 130 -1.55 -13.58 -2.87
CA ASP A 130 -0.10 -13.83 -2.95
C ASP A 130 0.76 -12.67 -2.42
N ILE A 131 0.14 -11.65 -1.84
CA ILE A 131 0.88 -10.55 -1.18
C ILE A 131 1.22 -10.97 0.25
N ALA A 132 2.09 -11.96 0.40
CA ALA A 132 2.76 -12.24 1.67
C ALA A 132 4.03 -11.38 1.74
N MET A 133 3.89 -10.12 2.16
CA MET A 133 5.03 -9.24 2.32
C MET A 133 5.88 -9.68 3.51
N ARG A 134 6.95 -10.41 3.22
CA ARG A 134 7.96 -10.84 4.17
C ARG A 134 9.31 -10.31 3.73
N ASP A 135 10.10 -9.88 4.70
CA ASP A 135 11.51 -9.62 4.49
C ASP A 135 12.17 -10.91 3.98
N ARG A 136 12.90 -10.83 2.87
CA ARG A 136 13.60 -11.97 2.26
C ARG A 136 14.47 -12.74 3.26
N SER A 137 15.00 -12.06 4.29
CA SER A 137 15.79 -12.69 5.36
C SER A 137 15.01 -13.58 6.32
N GLN A 138 13.66 -13.51 6.29
CA GLN A 138 12.76 -14.25 7.19
C GLN A 138 12.13 -15.49 6.53
N ILE A 139 12.57 -15.86 5.32
CA ILE A 139 12.01 -17.00 4.59
C ILE A 139 12.88 -18.23 4.86
N GLU A 140 12.40 -19.12 5.73
CA GLU A 140 12.87 -20.50 5.79
C GLU A 140 12.30 -21.27 4.58
N THR A 141 13.16 -21.97 3.87
CA THR A 141 12.96 -22.52 2.51
C THR A 141 11.85 -23.58 2.36
N GLU A 142 11.17 -23.99 3.44
CA GLU A 142 10.29 -25.18 3.44
C GLU A 142 8.78 -24.87 3.40
N ASP A 143 8.34 -23.63 3.65
CA ASP A 143 6.92 -23.24 3.75
C ASP A 143 6.46 -22.29 2.62
N MET A 144 6.68 -22.65 1.35
CA MET A 144 6.06 -21.92 0.23
C MET A 144 4.67 -22.48 -0.08
N PRO A 145 3.57 -21.72 0.11
CA PRO A 145 2.25 -22.11 -0.40
C PRO A 145 2.24 -22.17 -1.93
N MET A 146 1.20 -22.79 -2.50
CA MET A 146 1.08 -23.20 -3.92
C MET A 146 1.17 -22.09 -4.99
N GLN A 147 1.45 -20.83 -4.61
CA GLN A 147 1.78 -19.76 -5.54
C GLN A 147 2.92 -18.91 -4.95
N PRO A 148 3.92 -18.50 -5.75
CA PRO A 148 5.09 -17.80 -5.23
C PRO A 148 4.66 -16.44 -4.67
N PRO A 149 4.88 -16.18 -3.37
CA PRO A 149 4.52 -14.88 -2.81
C PRO A 149 5.34 -13.77 -3.47
N ILE A 150 4.72 -12.61 -3.67
CA ILE A 150 5.46 -11.39 -4.06
C ILE A 150 6.32 -10.99 -2.86
N LEU A 151 7.64 -11.03 -3.03
CA LEU A 151 8.59 -10.72 -1.97
C LEU A 151 8.99 -9.25 -1.99
N VAL A 152 9.45 -8.77 -0.84
CA VAL A 152 9.99 -7.42 -0.69
C VAL A 152 11.50 -7.52 -0.49
N GLU A 153 12.27 -6.92 -1.39
CA GLU A 153 13.72 -6.82 -1.26
C GLU A 153 14.10 -5.41 -0.75
N CYS A 154 14.71 -5.34 0.43
CA CYS A 154 15.23 -4.10 0.98
C CYS A 154 16.51 -3.69 0.24
N ILE A 155 16.53 -2.47 -0.29
CA ILE A 155 17.72 -1.91 -0.95
C ILE A 155 18.56 -1.19 0.12
N SER A 156 19.84 -1.53 0.24
CA SER A 156 20.74 -1.05 1.29
C SER A 156 20.78 0.48 1.48
N ASP A 157 20.49 1.24 0.42
CA ASP A 157 20.51 2.72 0.38
C ASP A 157 19.18 3.33 -0.10
N GLY A 158 18.07 2.58 -0.13
CA GLY A 158 16.80 3.01 -0.72
C GLY A 158 15.57 2.46 0.01
N PRO A 159 14.35 2.67 -0.53
CA PRO A 159 13.17 1.93 -0.08
C PRO A 159 13.31 0.45 -0.48
N PHE A 160 12.20 -0.25 -0.66
CA PHE A 160 12.20 -1.62 -1.15
C PHE A 160 11.81 -1.70 -2.63
N ARG A 161 12.03 -2.87 -3.24
CA ARG A 161 11.41 -3.26 -4.52
C ARG A 161 10.64 -4.56 -4.37
N PHE A 162 9.64 -4.77 -5.20
CA PHE A 162 8.98 -6.07 -5.31
C PHE A 162 9.90 -7.03 -6.08
N GLU A 163 10.06 -8.23 -5.54
CA GLU A 163 10.76 -9.34 -6.21
C GLU A 163 9.72 -10.43 -6.49
N VAL A 164 9.31 -10.53 -7.75
CA VAL A 164 8.44 -11.62 -8.22
C VAL A 164 9.32 -12.83 -8.45
N LYS A 165 9.16 -13.88 -7.64
CA LYS A 165 9.80 -15.17 -7.93
C LYS A 165 9.08 -15.84 -9.09
N THR A 166 9.67 -15.83 -10.26
CA THR A 166 9.31 -16.80 -11.31
C THR A 166 9.79 -18.17 -10.85
N MET A 167 8.91 -19.17 -10.86
CA MET A 167 9.35 -20.55 -10.76
C MET A 167 10.17 -20.88 -12.01
N ASP A 168 11.47 -21.08 -11.84
CA ASP A 168 12.34 -21.69 -12.87
C ASP A 168 11.96 -23.16 -13.10
#